data_AF-A0A4U0QWR3-F1
#
_entry.id   AF-A0A4U0QWR3-F1
#
_cell.length_a   1.000
_cell.length_b   1.000
_cell.length_c   1.000
_cell.angle_alpha   90.00
_cell.angle_beta   90.00
_cell.angle_gamma   90.00
#
_symmetry.space_group_name_H-M   'P 1'
#
loop_
_entity.id
_entity.type
_entity.pdbx_description
1 polymer ?
#
loop_
_entity_poly.entity_id
_entity_poly.type
_entity_poly.pdbx_seq_one_letter_code
_entity_poly.pdbx_strand_id
1 'polypeptide(L)'
;MIVAIAQAKKAYASSQRAKAAMATVQLSAVAERLKTAQEHIRDVSPDKVSLRGYKFAPKVDLIRQEFDTALSALPKLGVGSRGREILVTAQGHLNSYHSSLPVDPDSSDWQNLQITVQDAISELKSIAISTGEQQ
;
A
#
# COMPACT_ATOMS: atom_id res chain seq x y z
N MET A 1 16.25 -16.74 -41.14
CA MET A 1 15.14 -17.09 -40.22
C MET A 1 15.62 -17.33 -38.78
N ILE A 2 16.69 -18.11 -38.56
CA ILE A 2 17.24 -18.41 -37.22
C ILE A 2 17.66 -17.14 -36.45
N VAL A 3 18.30 -16.17 -37.12
CA VAL A 3 18.71 -14.89 -36.51
C VAL A 3 17.51 -14.06 -36.04
N ALA A 4 16.42 -14.04 -36.82
CA ALA A 4 15.19 -13.32 -36.46
C ALA A 4 14.48 -13.96 -35.25
N ILE A 5 14.46 -15.30 -35.15
CA ILE A 5 13.91 -16.01 -33.98
C ILE A 5 14.75 -15.72 -32.73
N ALA A 6 16.08 -15.72 -32.86
CA ALA A 6 16.99 -15.42 -31.75
C ALA A 6 16.84 -13.95 -31.29
N GLN A 7 16.70 -13.00 -32.22
CA GLN A 7 16.44 -11.59 -31.91
C GLN A 7 15.07 -11.41 -31.24
N ALA A 8 14.02 -12.08 -31.73
CA ALA A 8 12.70 -12.05 -31.11
C ALA A 8 12.71 -12.59 -29.68
N LYS A 9 13.42 -13.70 -29.43
CA LYS A 9 13.60 -14.25 -28.07
C LYS A 9 14.34 -13.29 -27.14
N LYS A 10 15.41 -12.64 -27.62
CA LYS A 10 16.16 -11.64 -26.85
C LYS A 10 15.32 -10.40 -26.52
N ALA A 11 14.56 -9.90 -27.50
CA ALA A 11 13.66 -8.76 -27.32
C ALA A 11 12.55 -9.09 -26.32
N TYR A 12 11.97 -10.28 -26.40
CA TYR A 12 10.98 -10.75 -25.43
C TYR A 12 11.55 -10.78 -24.00
N ALA A 13 12.72 -11.41 -23.80
CA ALA A 13 13.37 -11.47 -22.49
C ALA A 13 13.70 -10.07 -21.95
N SER A 14 14.20 -9.17 -22.80
CA SER A 14 14.47 -7.78 -22.42
C SER A 14 13.20 -7.04 -22.02
N SER A 15 12.09 -7.21 -22.75
CA SER A 15 10.80 -6.62 -22.41
C SER A 15 10.28 -7.13 -21.06
N GLN A 16 10.44 -8.42 -20.77
CA GLN A 16 10.02 -8.99 -19.48
C GLN A 16 10.84 -8.43 -18.31
N ARG A 17 12.16 -8.29 -18.47
CA ARG A 17 13.01 -7.65 -17.45
C ARG A 17 12.61 -6.19 -17.21
N ALA A 18 12.34 -5.43 -18.28
CA ALA A 18 11.89 -4.05 -18.16
C ALA A 18 10.56 -3.94 -17.39
N LYS A 19 9.60 -4.83 -17.67
CA LYS A 19 8.33 -4.90 -16.93
C LYS A 19 8.53 -5.25 -15.46
N ALA A 20 9.40 -6.21 -15.16
CA ALA A 20 9.73 -6.58 -13.79
C ALA A 20 10.37 -5.40 -13.02
N ALA A 21 11.31 -4.70 -13.64
CA ALA A 21 11.94 -3.51 -13.05
C ALA A 21 10.93 -2.39 -12.77
N MET A 22 10.02 -2.12 -13.72
CA MET A 22 8.93 -1.16 -13.51
C MET A 22 8.02 -1.57 -12.36
N ALA A 23 7.66 -2.86 -12.27
CA ALA A 23 6.86 -3.38 -11.16
C ALA A 23 7.58 -3.19 -9.82
N THR A 24 8.88 -3.53 -9.72
CA THR A 24 9.68 -3.32 -8.51
C THR A 24 9.68 -1.86 -8.06
N VAL A 25 9.90 -0.92 -9.00
CA VAL A 25 9.88 0.52 -8.70
C VAL A 25 8.51 0.96 -8.20
N GLN A 26 7.44 0.52 -8.87
CA GLN A 26 6.07 0.86 -8.51
C GLN A 26 5.69 0.31 -7.12
N LEU A 27 5.98 -0.96 -6.83
CA LEU A 27 5.72 -1.56 -5.53
C LEU A 27 6.50 -0.84 -4.41
N SER A 28 7.75 -0.48 -4.67
CA SER A 28 8.58 0.26 -3.72
C SER A 28 8.01 1.66 -3.45
N ALA A 29 7.58 2.36 -4.50
CA ALA A 29 6.95 3.68 -4.37
C ALA A 29 5.64 3.61 -3.57
N VAL A 30 4.82 2.57 -3.79
CA VAL A 30 3.61 2.34 -2.99
C VAL A 30 3.97 2.04 -1.53
N ALA A 31 4.98 1.20 -1.28
CA ALA A 31 5.40 0.88 0.08
C ALA A 31 5.88 2.12 0.85
N GLU A 32 6.63 3.03 0.22
CA GLU A 32 7.04 4.30 0.86
C GLU A 32 5.83 5.20 1.14
N ARG A 33 4.88 5.29 0.21
CA ARG A 33 3.63 6.05 0.41
C ARG A 33 2.84 5.54 1.62
N LEU A 34 2.74 4.21 1.77
CA LEU A 34 2.05 3.62 2.91
C LEU A 34 2.75 3.90 4.25
N LYS A 35 4.06 4.18 4.29
CA LYS A 35 4.71 4.68 5.51
C LYS A 35 4.23 6.07 5.89
N THR A 36 4.08 6.97 4.90
CA THR A 36 3.48 8.29 5.14
C THR A 36 2.04 8.15 5.67
N ALA A 37 1.25 7.24 5.11
CA ALA A 37 -0.07 6.93 5.64
C ALA A 37 0.00 6.40 7.10
N GLN A 38 0.98 5.55 7.42
CA GLN A 38 1.20 5.04 8.78
C GLN A 38 1.50 6.15 9.78
N GLU A 39 2.26 7.18 9.38
CA GLU A 39 2.50 8.38 10.20
C GLU A 39 1.19 9.14 10.46
N HIS A 40 0.37 9.33 9.43
CA HIS A 40 -0.95 9.96 9.57
C HIS A 40 -1.90 9.14 10.47
N ILE A 41 -1.85 7.80 10.40
CA ILE A 41 -2.63 6.91 11.27
C ILE A 41 -2.21 7.05 12.73
N ARG A 42 -0.91 7.20 13.01
CA ARG A 42 -0.40 7.47 14.35
C ARG A 42 -0.79 8.85 14.87
N ASP A 43 -1.08 9.79 13.98
CA ASP A 43 -1.61 11.11 14.35
C ASP A 43 -3.08 11.09 14.74
N VAL A 44 -3.85 10.09 14.30
CA VAL A 44 -5.24 9.92 14.71
C VAL A 44 -5.40 8.84 15.78
N SER A 45 -4.41 8.66 16.65
CA SER A 45 -4.51 7.69 17.74
C SER A 45 -5.65 8.04 18.72
N PRO A 46 -6.27 7.04 19.38
CA PRO A 46 -7.33 7.24 20.38
C PRO A 46 -6.98 8.31 21.42
N ASP A 47 -5.74 8.32 21.90
CA ASP A 47 -5.24 9.29 22.87
C ASP A 47 -5.24 10.72 22.32
N LYS A 48 -4.82 10.91 21.05
CA LYS A 48 -4.73 12.23 20.41
C LYS A 48 -6.10 12.77 20.05
N VAL A 49 -6.99 11.93 19.53
CA VAL A 49 -8.33 12.36 19.12
C VAL A 49 -9.22 12.70 20.31
N SER A 50 -8.94 12.12 21.48
CA SER A 50 -9.61 12.45 22.75
C SER A 50 -9.22 13.83 23.30
N LEU A 51 -8.16 14.46 22.76
CA LEU A 51 -7.77 15.81 23.16
C LEU A 51 -8.79 16.84 22.67
N ARG A 52 -9.25 17.69 23.59
CA ARG A 52 -10.20 18.75 23.28
C ARG A 52 -9.68 19.65 22.16
N GLY A 53 -10.51 19.85 21.12
CA GLY A 53 -10.19 20.73 19.99
C GLY A 53 -9.31 20.09 18.91
N TYR A 54 -8.96 18.80 19.04
CA TYR A 54 -8.26 18.07 17.99
C TYR A 54 -9.15 17.89 16.76
N LYS A 55 -8.61 18.17 15.57
CA LYS A 55 -9.31 18.02 14.29
C LYS A 55 -8.82 16.78 13.56
N PHE A 56 -9.48 15.65 13.79
CA PHE A 56 -9.09 14.37 13.16
C PHE A 56 -9.54 14.25 11.70
N ALA A 57 -10.65 14.88 11.29
CA ALA A 57 -11.22 14.69 9.96
C ALA A 57 -10.23 14.98 8.81
N PRO A 58 -9.47 16.11 8.80
CA PRO A 58 -8.48 16.36 7.76
C PRO A 58 -7.36 15.30 7.70
N LYS A 59 -6.99 14.71 8.85
CA LYS A 59 -5.98 13.66 8.91
C LYS A 59 -6.52 12.34 8.35
N VAL A 60 -7.77 12.00 8.65
CA VAL A 60 -8.45 10.84 8.06
C VAL A 60 -8.55 10.98 6.53
N ASP A 61 -8.85 12.17 6.03
CA ASP A 61 -8.90 12.43 4.59
C ASP A 61 -7.54 12.26 3.91
N LEU A 62 -6.45 12.67 4.56
CA LEU A 62 -5.09 12.41 4.06
C LEU A 62 -4.79 10.91 4.01
N ILE A 63 -5.15 10.13 5.05
CA ILE A 63 -4.96 8.67 5.04
C ILE A 63 -5.73 8.05 3.86
N ARG A 64 -6.97 8.47 3.64
CA ARG A 64 -7.80 8.00 2.51
C ARG A 64 -7.17 8.34 1.16
N GLN A 65 -6.68 9.57 0.99
CA GLN A 65 -6.00 9.99 -0.23
C GLN A 65 -4.77 9.12 -0.52
N GLU A 66 -3.98 8.79 0.51
CA GLU A 66 -2.83 7.91 0.35
C GLU A 66 -3.24 6.48 -0.02
N PHE A 67 -4.30 5.96 0.61
CA PHE A 67 -4.84 4.63 0.29
C PHE A 67 -5.39 4.58 -1.13
N ASP A 68 -6.18 5.57 -1.55
CA ASP A 68 -6.76 5.61 -2.89
C ASP A 68 -5.68 5.71 -3.97
N THR A 69 -4.64 6.51 -3.71
CA THR A 69 -3.50 6.60 -4.62
C THR A 69 -2.74 5.27 -4.70
N ALA A 70 -2.45 4.65 -3.56
CA ALA A 70 -1.80 3.33 -3.51
C ALA A 70 -2.64 2.25 -4.20
N LEU A 71 -3.94 2.20 -3.95
CA LEU A 71 -4.87 1.31 -4.63
C LEU A 71 -4.93 1.60 -6.14
N SER A 72 -4.91 2.85 -6.58
CA SER A 72 -4.89 3.15 -8.02
C SER A 72 -3.64 2.60 -8.72
N ALA A 73 -2.52 2.57 -8.00
CA ALA A 73 -1.27 2.04 -8.49
C ALA A 73 -1.21 0.51 -8.43
N LEU A 74 -1.78 -0.15 -7.41
CA LEU A 74 -1.64 -1.60 -7.29
C LEU A 74 -2.55 -2.38 -8.25
N PRO A 75 -2.02 -3.36 -9.00
CA PRO A 75 -2.81 -4.13 -9.95
C PRO A 75 -3.82 -5.03 -9.24
N LYS A 76 -4.95 -5.29 -9.90
CA LYS A 76 -5.99 -6.20 -9.38
C LYS A 76 -5.57 -7.68 -9.47
N LEU A 77 -4.67 -8.01 -10.39
CA LEU A 77 -4.18 -9.38 -10.64
C LEU A 77 -2.66 -9.33 -10.85
N GLY A 78 -1.96 -10.39 -10.45
CA GLY A 78 -0.52 -10.52 -10.64
C GLY A 78 0.31 -9.87 -9.52
N VAL A 79 1.53 -9.45 -9.86
CA VAL A 79 2.53 -8.96 -8.91
C VAL A 79 2.02 -7.72 -8.16
N GLY A 80 1.85 -7.82 -6.83
CA GLY A 80 1.31 -6.76 -5.98
C GLY A 80 -0.19 -6.81 -5.70
N SER A 81 -0.94 -7.75 -6.30
CA SER A 81 -2.38 -7.92 -6.04
C SER A 81 -2.68 -8.32 -4.59
N ARG A 82 -1.81 -9.12 -3.96
CA ARG A 82 -1.97 -9.46 -2.54
C ARG A 82 -1.82 -8.25 -1.63
N GLY A 83 -0.82 -7.40 -1.88
CA GLY A 83 -0.66 -6.12 -1.17
C GLY A 83 -1.89 -5.21 -1.34
N ARG A 84 -2.54 -5.25 -2.51
CA ARG A 84 -3.81 -4.55 -2.76
C ARG A 84 -4.93 -5.07 -1.86
N GLU A 85 -5.10 -6.39 -1.76
CA GLU A 85 -6.12 -7.01 -0.91
C GLU A 85 -5.94 -6.62 0.56
N ILE A 86 -4.71 -6.67 1.06
CA ILE A 86 -4.38 -6.25 2.43
C ILE A 86 -4.74 -4.77 2.63
N LEU A 87 -4.43 -3.91 1.66
CA LEU A 87 -4.75 -2.49 1.74
C LEU A 87 -6.27 -2.21 1.70
N VAL A 88 -7.05 -3.02 0.99
CA VAL A 88 -8.53 -2.95 1.04
C VAL A 88 -9.04 -3.31 2.44
N THR A 89 -8.47 -4.32 3.08
CA THR A 89 -8.79 -4.65 4.48
C THR A 89 -8.44 -3.50 5.42
N ALA A 90 -7.28 -2.86 5.23
CA ALA A 90 -6.89 -1.68 6.00
C ALA A 90 -7.88 -0.51 5.80
N GLN A 91 -8.37 -0.29 4.58
CA GLN A 91 -9.41 0.71 4.31
C GLN A 91 -10.72 0.39 5.05
N GLY A 92 -11.06 -0.89 5.21
CA GLY A 92 -12.14 -1.35 6.07
C GLY A 92 -11.98 -0.89 7.52
N HIS A 93 -10.83 -1.20 8.14
CA HIS A 93 -10.53 -0.77 9.51
C HIS A 93 -10.53 0.76 9.68
N LEU A 94 -10.01 1.51 8.69
CA LEU A 94 -10.06 2.97 8.70
C LEU A 94 -11.50 3.50 8.72
N ASN A 95 -12.40 2.90 7.95
CA ASN A 95 -13.80 3.33 7.89
C ASN A 95 -14.55 3.01 9.19
N SER A 96 -14.33 1.83 9.76
CA SER A 96 -14.89 1.47 11.07
C SER A 96 -14.36 2.40 12.16
N TYR A 97 -13.04 2.60 12.22
CA TYR A 97 -12.42 3.50 13.18
C TYR A 97 -12.93 4.94 13.05
N HIS A 98 -13.00 5.49 11.83
CA HIS A 98 -13.51 6.83 11.60
C HIS A 98 -14.95 6.99 12.10
N SER A 99 -15.79 5.96 11.94
CA SER A 99 -17.17 5.98 12.44
C SER A 99 -17.25 6.02 13.97
N SER A 100 -16.25 5.47 14.67
CA SER A 100 -16.15 5.46 16.14
C SER A 100 -15.61 6.77 16.74
N LEU A 101 -14.80 7.52 15.98
CA LEU A 101 -14.09 8.73 16.44
C LEU A 101 -14.93 9.78 17.18
N PRO A 102 -16.19 10.07 16.81
CA PRO A 102 -16.97 11.12 17.47
C PRO A 102 -17.43 10.80 18.90
N VAL A 103 -17.47 9.52 19.29
CA VAL A 103 -18.08 9.07 20.55
C VAL A 103 -17.06 8.37 21.45
N ASP A 104 -16.50 7.27 20.95
CA ASP A 104 -15.53 6.45 21.66
C ASP A 104 -14.59 5.81 20.63
N PRO A 105 -13.38 6.37 20.43
CA PRO A 105 -12.43 5.87 19.45
C PRO A 105 -12.08 4.40 19.66
N ASP A 106 -12.45 3.55 18.70
CA ASP A 106 -12.18 2.12 18.75
C ASP A 106 -10.67 1.84 18.62
N SER A 107 -10.05 1.56 19.76
CA SER A 107 -8.62 1.27 19.84
C SER A 107 -8.24 -0.04 19.15
N SER A 108 -9.16 -1.01 19.06
CA SER A 108 -8.92 -2.28 18.37
C SER A 108 -8.84 -2.05 16.86
N ASP A 109 -9.81 -1.34 16.28
CA ASP A 109 -9.79 -1.03 14.85
C ASP A 109 -8.61 -0.12 14.47
N TRP A 110 -8.22 0.82 15.33
CA TRP A 110 -7.00 1.61 15.11
C TRP A 110 -5.71 0.76 15.14
N GLN A 111 -5.61 -0.21 16.06
CA GLN A 111 -4.47 -1.15 16.09
C GLN A 111 -4.46 -2.05 14.86
N ASN A 112 -5.61 -2.63 14.50
CA ASN A 112 -5.76 -3.47 13.32
C ASN A 112 -5.41 -2.69 12.04
N LEU A 113 -5.84 -1.43 11.93
CA LEU A 113 -5.45 -0.53 10.85
C LEU A 113 -3.93 -0.40 10.74
N GLN A 114 -3.23 -0.16 11.84
CA GLN A 114 -1.77 -0.06 11.83
C GLN A 114 -1.07 -1.36 11.43
N ILE A 115 -1.54 -2.49 11.98
CA ILE A 115 -1.00 -3.82 11.67
C ILE A 115 -1.18 -4.11 10.18
N THR A 116 -2.39 -3.93 9.67
CA THR A 116 -2.72 -4.24 8.27
C THR A 116 -1.95 -3.36 7.28
N VAL A 117 -1.72 -2.08 7.60
CA VAL A 117 -0.85 -1.20 6.80
C VAL A 117 0.60 -1.66 6.85
N GLN A 118 1.11 -2.07 8.02
CA GLN A 118 2.45 -2.61 8.15
C GLN A 118 2.63 -3.92 7.36
N ASP A 119 1.62 -4.79 7.36
CA ASP A 119 1.60 -6.02 6.58
C ASP A 119 1.62 -5.72 5.08
N ALA A 120 0.82 -4.75 4.61
CA ALA A 120 0.85 -4.30 3.23
C ALA A 120 2.24 -3.78 2.83
N ILE A 121 2.88 -2.94 3.67
CA ILE A 121 4.25 -2.46 3.42
C ILE A 121 5.23 -3.61 3.31
N SER A 122 5.13 -4.59 4.21
CA SER A 122 6.04 -5.74 4.28
C SER A 122 5.90 -6.64 3.07
N GLU A 123 4.66 -6.92 2.66
CA GLU A 123 4.32 -7.69 1.46
C GLU A 123 4.88 -7.02 0.20
N LEU A 124 4.62 -5.73 0.02
CA LEU A 124 5.06 -4.99 -1.17
C LEU A 124 6.58 -4.94 -1.27
N LYS A 125 7.29 -4.76 -0.15
CA LYS A 125 8.75 -4.79 -0.12
C LYS A 125 9.31 -6.18 -0.42
N SER A 126 8.73 -7.22 0.16
CA SER A 126 9.15 -8.60 -0.09
C SER A 126 8.99 -8.97 -1.57
N ILE A 127 7.85 -8.63 -2.16
CA ILE A 127 7.61 -8.84 -3.59
C ILE A 127 8.56 -7.99 -4.45
N ALA A 128 8.80 -6.73 -4.08
CA ALA A 128 9.71 -5.86 -4.82
C ALA A 128 11.15 -6.42 -4.85
N ILE A 129 11.64 -6.95 -3.73
CA ILE A 129 12.95 -7.61 -3.63
C ILE A 129 12.97 -8.86 -4.49
N SER A 130 12.02 -9.78 -4.32
CA SER A 130 11.98 -11.03 -5.09
C SER A 130 11.84 -10.81 -6.60
N THR A 131 11.09 -9.80 -7.03
CA THR A 131 10.94 -9.41 -8.44
C THR A 131 12.21 -8.75 -8.98
N GLY A 132 12.96 -8.05 -8.12
CA GLY A 132 14.26 -7.46 -8.46
C GLY A 132 15.39 -8.48 -8.56
N GLU A 133 15.38 -9.51 -7.71
CA GLU A 133 16.40 -10.58 -7.68
C GLU A 133 16.25 -11.60 -8.82
N GLN A 134 15.07 -11.68 -9.47
CA GLN A 134 14.83 -12.53 -10.64
C GLN A 134 15.37 -11.95 -11.97
N GLN A 135 16.12 -10.84 -11.94
CA GLN A 135 16.64 -10.13 -13.13
C GLN A 135 18.04 -10.61 -13.56
#